data_AF-X0SWA0-F1
#
_entry.id   AF-X0SWA0-F1
#
_cell.length_a   1.000
_cell.length_b   1.000
_cell.length_c   1.000
_cell.angle_alpha   90.00
_cell.angle_beta   90.00
_cell.angle_gamma   90.00
#
_symmetry.space_group_name_H-M   'P 1'
#
loop_
_entity.id
_entity.type
_entity.pdbx_description
1 polymer ?
#
loop_
_entity_poly.entity_id
_entity_poly.type
_entity_poly.pdbx_seq_one_letter_code
_entity_poly.pdbx_strand_id
1 'polypeptide(L)'
;IAGLLNRMEKDGLVRRVPKRKGHPFTEVKLTAKGREACDPGVEVYKKLITGLVSDMSEEEQQHLQKVMAGLRDKMMQEIHMELKKPAGYPPDEPIHVIW
;
A
#
# COMPACT_ATOMS: atom_id res chain seq x y z
N ILE A 1 -12.57 -5.81 2.50
CA ILE A 1 -11.24 -6.48 2.55
C ILE A 1 -11.33 -7.99 2.82
N ALA A 2 -12.10 -8.46 3.81
CA ALA A 2 -12.15 -9.88 4.19
C ALA A 2 -12.43 -10.88 3.04
N GLY A 3 -13.38 -10.58 2.14
CA GLY A 3 -13.68 -11.45 0.99
C GLY A 3 -12.52 -11.57 -0.01
N LEU A 4 -11.75 -10.51 -0.21
CA LEU A 4 -10.53 -10.55 -1.03
C LEU A 4 -9.47 -11.43 -0.37
N LEU A 5 -9.23 -11.23 0.93
CA LEU A 5 -8.26 -12.03 1.69
C LEU A 5 -8.62 -13.52 1.70
N ASN A 6 -9.91 -13.88 1.77
CA ASN A 6 -10.34 -15.27 1.69
C ASN A 6 -10.00 -15.90 0.33
N ARG A 7 -10.18 -15.18 -0.77
CA ARG A 7 -9.80 -15.66 -2.11
C ARG A 7 -8.28 -15.77 -2.24
N MET A 8 -7.56 -14.74 -1.82
CA MET A 8 -6.09 -14.76 -1.85
C MET A 8 -5.52 -15.90 -0.99
N GLU A 9 -6.14 -16.22 0.16
CA GLU A 9 -5.73 -17.36 0.98
C GLU A 9 -6.07 -18.69 0.32
N LYS A 10 -7.26 -18.82 -0.28
CA LYS A 10 -7.68 -20.00 -1.07
C LYS A 10 -6.72 -20.26 -2.24
N ASP A 11 -6.24 -19.20 -2.89
CA ASP A 11 -5.30 -19.27 -3.99
C ASP A 11 -3.84 -19.44 -3.52
N GLY A 12 -3.61 -19.49 -2.21
CA GLY A 12 -2.29 -19.70 -1.60
C GLY A 12 -1.36 -18.49 -1.70
N LEU A 13 -1.87 -17.28 -1.97
CA LEU A 13 -1.10 -16.04 -2.10
C LEU A 13 -0.81 -15.41 -0.72
N VAL A 14 -1.74 -15.55 0.23
CA VAL A 14 -1.56 -15.10 1.61
C VAL A 14 -1.87 -16.24 2.58
N ARG A 15 -1.40 -16.11 3.82
CA ARG A 15 -1.73 -16.99 4.93
C ARG A 15 -2.09 -16.20 6.19
N ARG A 16 -3.07 -16.68 6.94
CA ARG A 16 -3.37 -16.18 8.28
C ARG A 16 -2.47 -16.84 9.33
N VAL A 17 -1.88 -16.02 10.18
CA VAL A 17 -1.05 -16.43 11.32
C VAL A 17 -1.74 -15.96 12.59
N PRO A 18 -2.40 -16.86 13.34
CA PRO A 18 -2.98 -16.53 14.64
C PRO A 18 -1.86 -16.08 15.59
N LYS A 19 -2.04 -14.94 16.26
CA LYS A 19 -1.15 -14.55 17.37
C LYS A 19 -1.52 -15.36 18.63
N ARG A 20 -0.55 -15.49 19.54
CA ARG A 20 -0.71 -16.19 20.83
C ARG A 20 -1.82 -15.53 21.69
N LYS A 21 -2.33 -16.29 22.68
CA LYS A 21 -3.36 -15.86 23.65
C LYS A 21 -3.08 -14.44 24.17
N GLY A 22 -4.10 -13.58 24.12
CA GLY A 22 -4.05 -12.19 24.60
C GLY A 22 -4.08 -11.13 23.49
N HIS A 23 -3.94 -11.50 22.21
CA HIS A 23 -4.02 -10.57 21.09
C HIS A 23 -5.24 -10.88 20.20
N PRO A 24 -6.19 -9.94 20.04
CA PRO A 24 -7.42 -10.17 19.29
C PRO A 24 -7.25 -10.16 17.75
N PHE A 25 -6.04 -9.90 17.24
CA PHE A 25 -5.80 -9.69 15.82
C PHE A 25 -5.12 -10.88 15.14
N THR A 26 -5.60 -11.22 13.93
CA THR A 26 -4.99 -12.21 13.04
C THR A 26 -4.00 -11.51 12.11
N GLU A 27 -2.75 -11.95 12.11
CA GLU A 27 -1.74 -11.44 11.19
C GLU A 27 -1.91 -12.10 9.81
N VAL A 28 -1.85 -11.33 8.72
CA VAL A 28 -1.90 -11.85 7.35
C VAL A 28 -0.54 -11.63 6.70
N LYS A 29 0.05 -12.68 6.13
CA LYS A 29 1.37 -12.63 5.47
C LYS A 29 1.28 -13.13 4.04
N LEU A 30 2.06 -12.52 3.14
CA LEU A 30 2.34 -13.10 1.83
C LEU A 30 3.04 -14.46 1.98
N THR A 31 2.67 -15.41 1.14
CA THR A 31 3.42 -16.67 0.94
C THR A 31 4.55 -16.46 -0.07
N ALA A 32 5.38 -17.48 -0.30
CA ALA A 32 6.36 -17.46 -1.38
C ALA A 32 5.67 -17.26 -2.74
N LYS A 33 4.62 -18.05 -3.01
CA LYS A 33 3.76 -17.90 -4.20
C LYS A 33 3.17 -16.48 -4.32
N GLY A 34 2.74 -15.90 -3.21
CA GLY A 34 2.23 -14.53 -3.18
C GLY A 34 3.27 -13.49 -3.56
N ARG A 35 4.51 -13.65 -3.09
CA ARG A 35 5.64 -12.77 -3.48
C ARG A 35 5.97 -12.92 -4.95
N GLU A 36 6.13 -14.15 -5.43
CA GLU A 36 6.40 -14.43 -6.84
C GLU A 36 5.32 -13.85 -7.77
N ALA A 37 4.06 -13.86 -7.34
CA ALA A 37 2.95 -13.28 -8.11
C ALA A 37 2.94 -11.74 -8.10
N CYS A 38 3.42 -11.10 -7.04
CA CYS A 38 3.34 -9.64 -6.88
C CYS A 38 4.62 -8.92 -7.30
N ASP A 39 5.79 -9.42 -6.96
CA ASP A 39 7.07 -8.73 -7.11
C ASP A 39 7.34 -8.30 -8.58
N PRO A 40 7.11 -9.15 -9.61
CA PRO A 40 7.25 -8.73 -11.00
C PRO A 40 6.26 -7.63 -11.38
N GLY A 41 5.03 -7.71 -10.87
CA GLY A 41 3.99 -6.71 -11.12
C GLY A 41 4.35 -5.35 -10.52
N VAL A 42 4.96 -5.33 -9.33
CA VAL A 42 5.45 -4.11 -8.69
C VAL A 42 6.47 -3.41 -9.59
N GLU A 43 7.44 -4.14 -10.13
CA GLU A 43 8.46 -3.58 -11.01
C GLU A 43 7.89 -3.03 -12.33
N VAL A 44 6.90 -3.72 -12.91
CA VAL A 44 6.20 -3.23 -14.10
C VAL A 44 5.44 -1.94 -13.80
N TYR A 45 4.68 -1.90 -12.70
CA TYR A 45 3.92 -0.72 -12.30
C TYR A 45 4.82 0.48 -12.00
N LYS A 46 5.94 0.26 -11.31
CA LYS A 46 6.93 1.31 -11.05
C LYS A 46 7.42 1.94 -12.35
N LYS A 47 7.91 1.12 -13.29
CA LYS A 47 8.39 1.60 -14.60
C LYS A 47 7.33 2.37 -15.36
N LEU A 48 6.09 1.88 -15.35
CA LEU A 48 4.97 2.54 -16.02
C LEU A 48 4.67 3.91 -15.40
N ILE A 49 4.62 4.01 -14.07
CA ILE A 49 4.39 5.27 -13.37
C ILE A 49 5.56 6.24 -13.61
N THR A 50 6.81 5.77 -13.49
CA THR A 50 8.00 6.59 -13.76
C THR A 50 7.99 7.13 -15.19
N GLY A 51 7.65 6.29 -16.19
CA GLY A 51 7.52 6.74 -17.58
C GLY A 51 6.33 7.68 -17.80
N LEU A 52 5.23 7.54 -17.06
CA LEU A 52 4.08 8.44 -17.19
C LEU A 52 4.40 9.85 -16.68
N VAL A 53 5.22 9.97 -15.64
CA VAL A 53 5.56 11.25 -15.01
C VAL A 53 6.91 11.81 -15.48
N SER A 54 7.62 11.11 -16.38
CA SER A 54 8.99 11.48 -16.78
C SER A 54 9.10 12.83 -17.48
N ASP A 55 8.01 13.26 -18.14
CA ASP A 55 7.97 14.53 -18.87
C ASP A 55 7.71 15.74 -17.94
N MET A 56 7.42 15.48 -16.66
CA MET A 56 7.20 16.52 -15.65
C MET A 56 8.52 16.90 -14.97
N SER A 57 8.71 18.20 -14.71
CA SER A 57 9.81 18.67 -13.86
C SER A 57 9.68 18.15 -12.43
N GLU A 58 10.76 18.17 -11.65
CA GLU A 58 10.71 17.76 -10.25
C GLU A 58 9.71 18.62 -9.44
N GLU A 59 9.64 19.91 -9.72
CA GLU A 59 8.68 20.83 -9.10
C GLU A 59 7.24 20.46 -9.44
N GLU A 60 6.98 20.09 -10.70
CA GLU A 60 5.65 19.66 -11.15
C GLU A 60 5.25 18.33 -10.49
N GLN A 61 6.18 17.38 -10.37
CA GLN A 61 5.95 16.11 -9.69
C GLN A 61 5.65 16.32 -8.19
N GLN A 62 6.42 17.19 -7.52
CA GLN A 62 6.17 17.56 -6.13
C GLN A 62 4.82 18.26 -5.95
N HIS A 63 4.47 19.16 -6.88
CA HIS A 63 3.18 19.83 -6.86
C HIS A 63 2.02 18.84 -7.01
N LEU A 64 2.09 17.93 -7.99
CA LEU A 64 1.11 16.87 -8.20
C LEU A 64 0.96 16.01 -6.94
N GLN A 65 2.07 15.59 -6.33
CA GLN A 65 2.04 14.81 -5.09
C GLN A 65 1.30 15.55 -3.97
N LYS A 66 1.54 16.86 -3.80
CA LYS A 66 0.88 17.68 -2.79
C LYS A 66 -0.62 17.81 -3.03
N VAL A 67 -1.03 18.04 -4.28
CA VAL A 67 -2.45 18.13 -4.66
C VAL A 67 -3.16 16.80 -4.40
N MET A 68 -2.57 15.68 -4.84
CA MET A 68 -3.13 14.34 -4.64
C MET A 68 -3.23 13.97 -3.16
N ALA A 69 -2.25 14.35 -2.34
CA ALA A 69 -2.29 14.16 -0.89
C ALA A 69 -3.48 14.90 -0.26
N GLY A 70 -3.69 16.17 -0.62
CA GLY A 70 -4.83 16.95 -0.11
C GLY A 70 -6.19 16.37 -0.50
N LEU A 71 -6.32 15.90 -1.75
CA LEU A 71 -7.55 15.23 -2.22
C LEU A 71 -7.81 13.93 -1.45
N ARG A 72 -6.77 13.12 -1.23
CA ARG A 72 -6.86 11.90 -0.42
C ARG A 72 -7.32 12.24 0.99
N ASP A 73 -6.67 13.20 1.65
CA ASP A 73 -6.94 13.52 3.06
C ASP A 73 -8.37 14.05 3.23
N LYS A 74 -8.85 14.89 2.30
CA LYS A 74 -10.26 15.31 2.28
C LYS A 74 -11.20 14.11 2.11
N MET A 75 -10.93 13.22 1.15
CA MET A 75 -11.75 12.02 0.95
C MET A 75 -11.84 11.17 2.23
N MET A 76 -10.73 11.01 2.95
CA MET A 76 -10.68 10.25 4.20
C MET A 76 -11.51 10.89 5.31
N GLN A 77 -11.49 12.22 5.42
CA GLN A 77 -12.34 12.96 6.36
C GLN A 77 -13.84 12.75 6.05
N GLU A 78 -14.22 12.84 4.77
CA GLU A 78 -15.61 12.67 4.32
C GLU A 78 -16.16 11.27 4.59
N ILE A 79 -15.32 10.23 4.50
CA ILE A 79 -15.72 8.85 4.80
C ILE A 79 -15.44 8.43 6.25
N HIS A 80 -15.07 9.39 7.12
CA HIS A 80 -14.74 9.19 8.53
C HIS A 80 -13.74 8.05 8.77
N MET A 81 -12.73 7.93 7.91
CA MET A 81 -11.70 6.91 7.97
C MET A 81 -10.35 7.54 8.34
N GLU A 82 -9.71 7.01 9.38
CA GLU A 82 -8.36 7.43 9.74
C GLU A 82 -7.32 6.68 8.89
N LEU A 83 -6.46 7.42 8.20
CA LEU A 83 -5.26 6.86 7.60
C LEU A 83 -4.25 6.52 8.71
N LYS A 84 -4.27 5.26 9.16
CA LYS A 84 -3.19 4.76 10.02
C LYS A 84 -1.99 4.40 9.15
N LYS A 85 -0.91 5.17 9.29
CA LYS A 85 0.39 4.74 8.75
C LYS A 85 0.84 3.44 9.44
N PRO A 86 1.49 2.51 8.73
CA PRO A 86 2.07 1.33 9.34
C PRO A 86 3.06 1.72 10.44
N ALA A 87 3.17 0.91 11.49
CA ALA A 87 4.14 1.13 12.55
C ALA A 87 5.57 1.18 11.98
N GLY A 88 6.35 2.20 12.38
CA GLY A 88 7.72 2.43 11.89
C GLY A 88 7.86 3.50 10.80
N TYR A 89 6.76 4.11 10.34
CA TYR A 89 6.78 5.23 9.40
C TYR A 89 6.40 6.55 10.12
N PRO A 90 7.16 7.65 9.96
CA PRO A 90 6.86 8.92 10.62
C PRO A 90 5.49 9.48 10.21
N PRO A 91 4.73 10.10 11.16
CA PRO A 91 3.39 10.61 10.89
C PRO A 91 3.36 11.75 9.86
N ASP A 92 4.43 12.54 9.77
CA ASP A 92 4.48 13.74 8.92
C ASP A 92 5.26 13.54 7.61
N GLU A 93 5.89 12.38 7.41
CA GLU A 93 6.69 12.09 6.21
C GLU A 93 5.93 11.23 5.21
N PRO A 94 5.96 11.53 3.90
CA PRO A 94 5.49 10.59 2.90
C PRO A 94 6.13 9.22 3.12
N ILE A 95 5.36 8.13 2.94
CA ILE A 95 5.98 6.80 2.89
C ILE A 95 6.83 6.80 1.63
N HIS A 96 8.14 6.95 1.81
CA HIS A 96 9.10 6.87 0.72
C HIS A 96 9.06 5.47 0.13
N VAL A 97 8.43 5.35 -1.02
CA VAL A 97 8.54 4.16 -1.84
C VAL A 97 9.94 4.18 -2.42
N ILE A 98 10.76 3.16 -2.11
CA ILE A 98 12.05 2.98 -2.78
C ILE A 98 11.70 2.64 -4.23
N TRP A 99 11.87 3.62 -5.12
CA TRP A 99 11.66 3.49 -6.55
C TRP A 99 12.70 2.55 -7.13
#